data_AF-A0ABD6A3G5-F1
#
_entry.id   AF-A0ABD6A3G5-F1
#
_cell.length_a   1.000
_cell.length_b   1.000
_cell.length_c   1.000
_cell.angle_alpha   90.00
_cell.angle_beta   90.00
_cell.angle_gamma   90.00
#
_symmetry.space_group_name_H-M   'P 1'
#
loop_
_entity.id
_entity.type
_entity.pdbx_description
1 polymer ?
#
loop_
_entity_poly.entity_id
_entity_poly.type
_entity_poly.pdbx_seq_one_letter_code
_entity_poly.pdbx_strand_id
1 'polypeptide(L)'
;MSSDIDVSLIPERLADFEQWICWQETERDGKATKVPIKPYHTNGTPNASATESGHWRDLESALAFHESDRVRTDGIGFVFAPATPIVGVDLDDCRDPTTGELASWAQDIVDRLDSYSEVSPSGRGVHVIVEGELPPGRNRRGDVEMYDEARFFTVTTDHIEGTRTSLERRQDALLGVHYEYVQSPPDVETAPVDLEAAVEGAGRSDSSADERGQQAGEPAAGETADETGTSETATALGSDSGLYARYGLDYPDIEDPGLEAALHGLSPSALPSPLPTSMDDIAGPGVDLDDETVLECAMDSKSGDVIEALYDGRSELWSGRDSRYPSQSEADMGLCFYLAFWTGGDPDRMDRLFRDSGLMGPVQIS
;
A
#
# COMPACT_ATOMS: atom_id res chain seq x y z
N MET A 1 -12.62 27.23 -10.81
CA MET A 1 -13.31 28.04 -9.79
C MET A 1 -12.88 27.45 -8.48
N SER A 2 -12.24 28.21 -7.60
CA SER A 2 -11.96 27.70 -6.24
C SER A 2 -13.31 27.64 -5.53
N SER A 3 -13.74 26.44 -5.14
CA SER A 3 -14.87 26.26 -4.25
C SER A 3 -14.49 26.86 -2.89
N ASP A 4 -15.39 27.63 -2.28
CA ASP A 4 -15.19 28.08 -0.91
C ASP A 4 -15.01 26.84 -0.02
N ILE A 5 -14.00 26.86 0.85
CA ILE A 5 -13.69 25.76 1.76
C ILE A 5 -14.80 25.65 2.81
N ASP A 6 -15.55 24.55 2.82
CA ASP A 6 -16.49 24.24 3.89
C ASP A 6 -15.75 23.54 5.03
N VAL A 7 -15.35 24.33 6.03
CA VAL A 7 -14.60 23.86 7.21
C VAL A 7 -15.35 22.73 7.94
N SER A 8 -16.68 22.65 7.84
CA SER A 8 -17.46 21.60 8.50
C SER A 8 -17.32 20.22 7.87
N LEU A 9 -16.79 20.15 6.64
CA LEU A 9 -16.52 18.91 5.92
C LEU A 9 -15.07 18.43 6.09
N ILE A 10 -14.19 19.23 6.69
CA ILE A 10 -12.83 18.79 7.01
C ILE A 10 -12.91 17.77 8.17
N PRO A 11 -12.37 16.55 8.01
CA PRO A 11 -12.37 15.57 9.09
C PRO A 11 -11.67 16.11 10.35
N GLU A 12 -12.32 16.01 11.52
CA GLU A 12 -11.77 16.51 12.79
C GLU A 12 -10.34 16.01 13.03
N ARG A 13 -10.13 14.73 12.75
CA ARG A 13 -8.83 14.07 12.91
C ARG A 13 -7.73 14.68 12.04
N LEU A 14 -8.06 15.15 10.83
CA LEU A 14 -7.13 15.82 9.93
C LEU A 14 -6.82 17.24 10.43
N ALA A 15 -7.83 17.93 10.97
CA ALA A 15 -7.72 19.28 11.51
C ALA A 15 -6.79 19.36 12.74
N ASP A 16 -6.67 18.28 13.52
CA ASP A 16 -5.83 18.21 14.71
C ASP A 16 -4.31 18.36 14.44
N PHE A 17 -3.86 18.14 13.21
CA PHE A 17 -2.44 18.18 12.88
C PHE A 17 -1.98 19.59 12.47
N GLU A 18 -0.78 20.00 12.92
CA GLU A 18 -0.09 21.23 12.48
C GLU A 18 0.63 21.03 11.13
N GLN A 19 -0.08 20.50 10.14
CA GLN A 19 0.45 20.09 8.83
C GLN A 19 -0.19 20.84 7.66
N TRP A 20 -0.78 22.01 7.94
CA TRP A 20 -1.49 22.80 6.94
C TRP A 20 -0.59 23.85 6.29
N ILE A 21 -0.82 24.04 4.99
CA ILE A 21 -0.23 25.08 4.15
C ILE A 21 -1.32 25.73 3.28
N CYS A 22 -0.96 26.81 2.59
CA CYS A 22 -1.76 27.28 1.46
C CYS A 22 -1.12 26.82 0.15
N TRP A 23 -1.81 26.94 -0.97
CA TRP A 23 -1.21 26.74 -2.29
C TRP A 23 -1.68 27.80 -3.29
N GLN A 24 -0.91 27.95 -4.35
CA GLN A 24 -1.22 28.85 -5.45
C GLN A 24 -0.97 28.15 -6.79
N GLU A 25 -1.89 28.29 -7.73
CA GLU A 25 -1.72 27.83 -9.09
C GLU A 25 -0.81 28.79 -9.85
N THR A 26 0.25 28.25 -10.44
CA THR A 26 1.20 28.99 -11.26
C THR A 26 1.52 28.21 -12.52
N GLU A 27 1.81 28.90 -13.61
CA GLU A 27 2.27 28.26 -14.83
C GLU A 27 3.79 28.07 -14.78
N ARG A 28 4.25 26.83 -14.94
CA ARG A 28 5.66 26.47 -15.03
C ARG A 28 5.86 25.60 -16.27
N ASP A 29 6.73 26.03 -17.17
CA ASP A 29 7.04 25.33 -18.42
C ASP A 29 5.78 24.99 -19.26
N GLY A 30 4.78 25.90 -19.25
CA GLY A 30 3.51 25.72 -19.95
C GLY A 30 2.51 24.76 -19.28
N LYS A 31 2.82 24.28 -18.06
CA LYS A 31 1.95 23.41 -17.26
C LYS A 31 1.49 24.11 -15.99
N ALA A 32 0.20 24.04 -15.71
CA ALA A 32 -0.36 24.45 -14.42
C ALA A 32 0.27 23.61 -13.28
N THR A 33 0.89 24.30 -12.33
CA THR A 33 1.59 23.72 -11.19
C THR A 33 1.09 24.36 -9.91
N LYS A 34 0.73 23.52 -8.93
CA LYS A 34 0.28 23.95 -7.61
C LYS A 34 1.51 24.14 -6.71
N VAL A 35 1.84 25.38 -6.40
CA VAL A 35 3.00 25.73 -5.59
C VAL A 35 2.55 25.87 -4.12
N PRO A 36 3.17 25.13 -3.18
CA PRO A 36 2.85 25.25 -1.77
C PRO A 36 3.38 26.58 -1.21
N ILE A 37 2.57 27.26 -0.40
CA ILE A 37 2.81 28.59 0.15
C ILE A 37 2.76 28.50 1.68
N LYS A 38 3.74 29.14 2.33
CA LYS A 38 3.79 29.32 3.78
C LYS A 38 2.55 30.07 4.25
N PRO A 39 1.75 29.52 5.18
CA PRO A 39 0.55 30.17 5.71
C PRO A 39 0.92 31.24 6.76
N TYR A 40 1.95 32.05 6.49
CA TYR A 40 2.41 33.14 7.33
C TYR A 40 3.30 34.09 6.54
N HIS A 41 3.38 35.34 6.99
CA HIS A 41 4.25 36.32 6.36
C HIS A 41 5.72 36.04 6.64
N THR A 42 6.54 36.07 5.59
CA THR A 42 8.00 35.91 5.67
C THR A 42 8.71 36.93 4.78
N ASN A 43 9.91 37.33 5.19
CA ASN A 43 10.80 38.17 4.37
C ASN A 43 11.60 37.33 3.34
N GLY A 44 11.53 36.00 3.43
CA GLY A 44 12.20 35.07 2.52
C GLY A 44 11.28 34.57 1.40
N THR A 45 11.61 33.40 0.85
CA THR A 45 10.74 32.74 -0.14
C THR A 45 9.37 32.40 0.46
N PRO A 46 8.26 32.74 -0.22
CA PRO A 46 6.91 32.40 0.24
C PRO A 46 6.63 30.90 0.11
N ASN A 47 7.42 30.16 -0.66
CA ASN A 47 7.16 28.75 -0.90
C ASN A 47 7.39 27.93 0.38
N ALA A 48 6.43 27.06 0.68
CA ALA A 48 6.56 26.04 1.72
C ALA A 48 7.29 24.80 1.18
N SER A 49 7.83 23.99 2.08
CA SER A 49 8.42 22.70 1.76
C SER A 49 7.55 21.60 2.37
N ALA A 50 7.32 20.52 1.64
CA ALA A 50 6.58 19.36 2.14
C ALA A 50 7.42 18.47 3.08
N THR A 51 8.67 18.84 3.37
CA THR A 51 9.57 18.12 4.27
C THR A 51 10.11 18.97 5.43
N GLU A 52 9.76 20.27 5.48
CA GLU A 52 10.20 21.17 6.56
C GLU A 52 9.01 21.56 7.43
N SER A 53 8.86 20.91 8.59
CA SER A 53 7.71 21.11 9.49
C SER A 53 7.54 22.55 9.98
N GLY A 54 8.63 23.33 10.07
CA GLY A 54 8.57 24.75 10.42
C GLY A 54 7.80 25.62 9.41
N HIS A 55 7.55 25.12 8.20
CA HIS A 55 6.77 25.78 7.17
C HIS A 55 5.25 25.57 7.28
N TRP A 56 4.79 24.64 8.12
CA TRP A 56 3.37 24.28 8.25
C TRP A 56 2.74 24.94 9.48
N ARG A 57 1.41 24.98 9.54
CA ARG A 57 0.66 25.54 10.68
C ARG A 57 -0.56 24.67 11.00
N ASP A 58 -1.27 25.03 12.06
CA ASP A 58 -2.63 24.58 12.31
C ASP A 58 -3.60 25.05 11.20
N LEU A 59 -4.76 24.39 11.14
CA LEU A 59 -5.81 24.65 10.16
C LEU A 59 -6.33 26.10 10.24
N GLU A 60 -6.56 26.62 11.46
CA GLU A 60 -7.10 27.96 11.67
C GLU A 60 -6.18 29.04 11.08
N SER A 61 -4.89 28.92 11.30
CA SER A 61 -3.87 29.82 10.77
C SER A 61 -3.79 29.75 9.23
N ALA A 62 -3.90 28.55 8.65
CA ALA A 62 -3.91 28.39 7.20
C ALA A 62 -5.16 29.00 6.55
N LEU A 63 -6.34 28.78 7.14
CA LEU A 63 -7.60 29.39 6.71
C LEU A 63 -7.53 30.92 6.83
N ALA A 64 -7.14 31.45 7.98
CA ALA A 64 -7.04 32.90 8.20
C ALA A 64 -6.04 33.57 7.24
N PHE A 65 -4.95 32.87 6.88
CA PHE A 65 -4.01 33.36 5.87
C PHE A 65 -4.62 33.33 4.46
N HIS A 66 -5.34 32.26 4.11
CA HIS A 66 -6.01 32.11 2.81
C HIS A 66 -7.10 33.18 2.60
N GLU A 67 -7.90 33.46 3.64
CA GLU A 67 -8.94 34.50 3.64
C GLU A 67 -8.36 35.93 3.61
N SER A 68 -7.05 36.09 3.83
CA SER A 68 -6.44 37.42 3.84
C SER A 68 -6.24 37.98 2.43
N ASP A 69 -6.72 39.20 2.19
CA ASP A 69 -6.53 39.91 0.91
C ASP A 69 -5.06 40.31 0.63
N ARG A 70 -4.11 39.97 1.51
CA ARG A 70 -2.73 40.44 1.44
C ARG A 70 -1.85 39.58 0.54
N VAL A 71 -2.10 38.28 0.48
CA VAL A 71 -1.36 37.31 -0.33
C VAL A 71 -2.37 36.42 -1.03
N ARG A 72 -2.40 36.49 -2.37
CA ARG A 72 -3.29 35.63 -3.14
C ARG A 72 -2.84 34.17 -3.01
N THR A 73 -3.76 33.34 -2.55
CA THR A 73 -3.66 31.88 -2.56
C THR A 73 -4.93 31.33 -3.19
N ASP A 74 -4.86 30.14 -3.78
CA ASP A 74 -5.99 29.51 -4.47
C ASP A 74 -6.69 28.45 -3.61
N GLY A 75 -6.09 28.04 -2.50
CA GLY A 75 -6.71 27.19 -1.47
C GLY A 75 -5.75 26.78 -0.36
N ILE A 76 -6.21 25.87 0.49
CA ILE A 76 -5.41 25.22 1.54
C ILE A 76 -4.95 23.81 1.10
N GLY A 77 -3.95 23.29 1.78
CA GLY A 77 -3.44 21.93 1.55
C GLY A 77 -2.89 21.30 2.81
N PHE A 78 -2.88 19.98 2.82
CA PHE A 78 -2.40 19.15 3.91
C PHE A 78 -1.12 18.44 3.49
N VAL A 79 -0.07 18.51 4.31
CA VAL A 79 1.22 17.87 4.06
C VAL A 79 1.26 16.50 4.74
N PHE A 80 1.62 15.45 4.01
CA PHE A 80 1.87 14.12 4.58
C PHE A 80 3.29 14.05 5.17
N ALA A 81 3.42 13.44 6.34
CA ALA A 81 4.67 13.45 7.12
C ALA A 81 4.92 12.09 7.78
N PRO A 82 6.20 11.66 7.91
CA PRO A 82 6.56 10.29 8.33
C PRO A 82 6.05 9.86 9.72
N ALA A 83 5.74 10.81 10.61
CA ALA A 83 5.29 10.54 11.97
C ALA A 83 3.75 10.54 12.11
N THR A 84 3.04 10.73 11.00
CA THR A 84 1.60 10.94 10.97
C THR A 84 0.99 9.80 10.17
N PRO A 85 0.15 8.93 10.78
CA PRO A 85 -0.36 7.73 10.15
C PRO A 85 -1.53 8.05 9.20
N ILE A 86 -1.29 8.95 8.24
CA ILE A 86 -2.25 9.41 7.25
C ILE A 86 -1.64 9.20 5.87
N VAL A 87 -2.37 8.52 5.01
CA VAL A 87 -1.99 8.31 3.61
C VAL A 87 -2.99 9.04 2.72
N GLY A 88 -2.45 9.80 1.77
CA GLY A 88 -3.20 10.38 0.67
C GLY A 88 -3.10 9.49 -0.56
N VAL A 89 -4.25 9.10 -1.11
CA VAL A 89 -4.37 8.37 -2.37
C VAL A 89 -4.97 9.33 -3.41
N ASP A 90 -4.19 9.65 -4.45
CA ASP A 90 -4.57 10.53 -5.55
C ASP A 90 -4.95 9.68 -6.77
N LEU A 91 -6.17 9.86 -7.25
CA LEU A 91 -6.73 9.15 -8.40
C LEU A 91 -6.93 10.16 -9.54
N ASP A 92 -6.03 10.13 -10.52
CA ASP A 92 -6.00 11.05 -11.65
C ASP A 92 -7.01 10.66 -12.74
N ASP A 93 -7.58 11.67 -13.40
CA ASP A 93 -8.47 11.56 -14.58
C ASP A 93 -9.55 10.46 -14.54
N CYS A 94 -10.09 10.22 -13.35
CA CYS A 94 -11.02 9.12 -13.09
C CYS A 94 -12.48 9.55 -12.96
N ARG A 95 -12.79 10.85 -12.98
CA ARG A 95 -14.14 11.39 -12.74
C ARG A 95 -14.62 12.22 -13.93
N ASP A 96 -15.86 11.98 -14.37
CA ASP A 96 -16.54 12.88 -15.31
C ASP A 96 -16.96 14.17 -14.56
N PRO A 97 -16.49 15.36 -14.97
CA PRO A 97 -16.78 16.60 -14.25
C PRO A 97 -18.23 17.07 -14.38
N THR A 98 -19.00 16.53 -15.33
CA THR A 98 -20.40 16.86 -15.60
C THR A 98 -21.36 15.95 -14.85
N THR A 99 -21.13 14.63 -14.90
CA THR A 99 -22.00 13.62 -14.27
C THR A 99 -21.58 13.26 -12.85
N GLY A 100 -20.29 13.43 -12.53
CA GLY A 100 -19.69 12.99 -11.28
C GLY A 100 -19.39 11.49 -11.22
N GLU A 101 -19.63 10.74 -12.30
CA GLU A 101 -19.37 9.31 -12.36
C GLU A 101 -17.86 9.03 -12.32
N LEU A 102 -17.49 7.99 -11.56
CA LEU A 102 -16.12 7.50 -11.46
C LEU A 102 -15.88 6.35 -12.43
N ALA A 103 -14.65 6.26 -12.94
CA ALA A 103 -14.17 5.06 -13.63
C ALA A 103 -14.24 3.86 -12.68
N SER A 104 -14.51 2.67 -13.22
CA SER A 104 -14.75 1.46 -12.40
C SER A 104 -13.59 1.11 -11.47
N TRP A 105 -12.35 1.30 -11.94
CA TRP A 105 -11.14 1.07 -11.13
C TRP A 105 -11.04 2.08 -9.97
N ALA A 106 -11.42 3.34 -10.18
CA ALA A 106 -11.39 4.35 -9.14
C ALA A 106 -12.51 4.14 -8.13
N GLN A 107 -13.70 3.73 -8.59
CA GLN A 107 -14.80 3.35 -7.71
C GLN A 107 -14.42 2.16 -6.82
N ASP A 108 -13.75 1.12 -7.36
CA ASP A 108 -13.26 0.00 -6.56
C ASP A 108 -12.30 0.45 -5.44
N ILE A 109 -11.37 1.34 -5.77
CA ILE A 109 -10.43 1.90 -4.77
C ILE A 109 -11.17 2.70 -3.70
N VAL A 110 -12.06 3.61 -4.10
CA VAL A 110 -12.85 4.43 -3.16
C VAL A 110 -13.72 3.55 -2.25
N ASP A 111 -14.38 2.53 -2.80
CA ASP A 111 -15.23 1.61 -2.05
C ASP A 111 -14.43 0.73 -1.08
N ARG A 112 -13.24 0.26 -1.47
CA ARG A 112 -12.37 -0.57 -0.61
C ARG A 112 -11.74 0.22 0.51
N LEU A 113 -11.31 1.45 0.22
CA LEU A 113 -10.73 2.31 1.23
C LEU A 113 -11.79 2.87 2.18
N ASP A 114 -13.04 3.09 1.74
CA ASP A 114 -14.19 3.51 2.57
C ASP A 114 -13.79 4.54 3.65
N SER A 115 -13.19 5.64 3.21
CA SER A 115 -12.70 6.74 4.05
C SER A 115 -13.06 8.08 3.39
N TYR A 116 -12.71 9.20 4.04
CA TYR A 116 -12.93 10.53 3.49
C TYR A 116 -12.41 10.66 2.05
N SER A 117 -13.31 11.06 1.15
CA SER A 117 -13.01 11.23 -0.26
C SER A 117 -13.58 12.54 -0.79
N GLU A 118 -12.78 13.27 -1.56
CA GLU A 118 -13.15 14.55 -2.15
C GLU A 118 -12.70 14.69 -3.60
N VAL A 119 -13.40 15.53 -4.36
CA VAL A 119 -13.04 15.84 -5.74
C VAL A 119 -11.81 16.74 -5.77
N SER A 120 -10.82 16.39 -6.58
CA SER A 120 -9.58 17.19 -6.71
C SER A 120 -9.87 18.53 -7.39
N PRO A 121 -9.00 19.56 -7.27
CA PRO A 121 -9.27 20.89 -7.84
C PRO A 121 -9.51 20.93 -9.36
N SER A 122 -9.09 19.89 -10.07
CA SER A 122 -9.32 19.78 -11.52
C SER A 122 -10.76 19.41 -11.87
N GLY A 123 -11.53 18.88 -10.91
CA GLY A 123 -12.87 18.30 -11.12
C GLY A 123 -12.86 16.90 -11.75
N ARG A 124 -11.70 16.41 -12.19
CA ARG A 124 -11.52 15.15 -12.92
C ARG A 124 -10.86 14.03 -12.11
N GLY A 125 -10.29 14.36 -10.95
CA GLY A 125 -9.65 13.39 -10.06
C GLY A 125 -10.31 13.34 -8.70
N VAL A 126 -9.86 12.41 -7.88
CA VAL A 126 -10.36 12.17 -6.52
C VAL A 126 -9.17 12.04 -5.57
N HIS A 127 -9.27 12.66 -4.41
CA HIS A 127 -8.40 12.36 -3.27
C HIS A 127 -9.15 11.46 -2.30
N VAL A 128 -8.54 10.35 -1.89
CA VAL A 128 -8.97 9.56 -0.74
C VAL A 128 -7.94 9.75 0.36
N ILE A 129 -8.37 10.14 1.56
CA ILE A 129 -7.50 10.31 2.72
C ILE A 129 -7.85 9.25 3.74
N VAL A 130 -6.86 8.48 4.18
CA VAL A 130 -7.06 7.28 5.01
C VAL A 130 -6.06 7.25 6.16
N GLU A 131 -6.46 6.75 7.33
CA GLU A 131 -5.48 6.47 8.39
C GLU A 131 -4.78 5.12 8.12
N GLY A 132 -3.45 5.14 8.11
CA GLY A 132 -2.63 3.98 7.81
C GLY A 132 -1.17 4.35 7.53
N GLU A 133 -0.41 3.35 7.10
CA GLU A 133 0.98 3.47 6.70
C GLU A 133 1.13 2.94 5.28
N LEU A 134 1.83 3.69 4.42
CA LEU A 134 2.05 3.27 3.05
C LEU A 134 3.05 2.10 3.03
N PRO A 135 2.74 0.98 2.35
CA PRO A 135 3.69 -0.12 2.27
C PRO A 135 4.93 0.31 1.47
N PRO A 136 6.12 -0.25 1.79
CA PRO A 136 7.34 0.09 1.07
C PRO A 136 7.26 -0.33 -0.41
N GLY A 137 8.10 0.30 -1.23
CA GLY A 137 8.19 0.03 -2.67
C GLY A 137 7.70 1.20 -3.50
N ARG A 138 7.13 0.91 -4.67
CA ARG A 138 6.60 1.96 -5.54
C ARG A 138 5.39 2.62 -4.89
N ASN A 139 5.21 3.92 -5.12
CA ASN A 139 4.07 4.65 -4.57
C ASN A 139 3.15 5.22 -5.65
N ARG A 140 3.44 4.92 -6.93
CA ARG A 140 2.66 5.36 -8.08
C ARG A 140 2.70 4.34 -9.20
N ARG A 141 1.57 4.12 -9.87
CA ARG A 141 1.46 3.45 -11.16
C ARG A 141 0.31 4.06 -11.97
N GLY A 142 0.59 4.47 -13.21
CA GLY A 142 -0.40 5.13 -14.05
C GLY A 142 -0.99 6.34 -13.35
N ASP A 143 -2.32 6.30 -13.20
CA ASP A 143 -3.18 7.34 -12.64
C ASP A 143 -3.52 7.11 -11.14
N VAL A 144 -2.81 6.20 -10.47
CA VAL A 144 -2.90 5.96 -9.02
C VAL A 144 -1.59 6.36 -8.36
N GLU A 145 -1.66 7.32 -7.44
CA GLU A 145 -0.53 7.73 -6.60
C GLU A 145 -0.89 7.65 -5.12
N MET A 146 0.07 7.29 -4.27
CA MET A 146 -0.10 7.19 -2.83
C MET A 146 1.07 7.85 -2.11
N TYR A 147 0.78 8.60 -1.04
CA TYR A 147 1.80 9.34 -0.29
C TYR A 147 1.46 9.36 1.21
N ASP A 148 2.45 9.01 2.02
CA ASP A 148 2.44 9.18 3.48
C ASP A 148 3.52 10.18 3.95
N GLU A 149 4.41 10.62 3.05
CA GLU A 149 5.42 11.64 3.32
C GLU A 149 5.77 12.52 2.12
N ALA A 150 6.45 13.65 2.39
CA ALA A 150 7.13 14.52 1.42
C ALA A 150 6.26 15.09 0.27
N ARG A 151 4.94 14.96 0.38
CA ARG A 151 3.94 15.48 -0.56
C ARG A 151 2.86 16.22 0.20
N PHE A 152 2.19 17.15 -0.47
CA PHE A 152 0.96 17.75 0.04
C PHE A 152 -0.17 17.48 -0.94
N PHE A 153 -1.38 17.32 -0.43
CA PHE A 153 -2.60 17.38 -1.22
C PHE A 153 -3.29 18.71 -1.00
N THR A 154 -3.91 19.24 -2.05
CA THR A 154 -4.86 20.33 -1.89
C THR A 154 -6.13 19.80 -1.24
N VAL A 155 -6.70 20.55 -0.31
CA VAL A 155 -7.99 20.20 0.30
C VAL A 155 -9.07 21.06 -0.33
N THR A 156 -10.11 20.44 -0.88
CA THR A 156 -11.18 21.12 -1.63
C THR A 156 -12.50 21.17 -0.87
N THR A 157 -12.72 20.24 0.06
CA THR A 157 -14.01 20.01 0.75
C THR A 157 -15.18 19.72 -0.20
N ASP A 158 -14.91 19.42 -1.48
CA ASP A 158 -15.91 18.95 -2.44
C ASP A 158 -16.11 17.44 -2.23
N HIS A 159 -16.78 17.12 -1.12
CA HIS A 159 -16.98 15.75 -0.64
C HIS A 159 -17.74 14.89 -1.65
N ILE A 160 -17.29 13.64 -1.82
CA ILE A 160 -17.97 12.68 -2.69
C ILE A 160 -19.15 12.05 -1.94
N GLU A 161 -20.36 12.33 -2.43
CA GLU A 161 -21.59 11.76 -1.88
C GLU A 161 -21.53 10.23 -1.77
N GLY A 162 -21.92 9.69 -0.61
CA GLY A 162 -21.89 8.26 -0.34
C GLY A 162 -20.59 7.74 0.29
N THR A 163 -19.54 8.57 0.36
CA THR A 163 -18.30 8.25 1.08
C THR A 163 -18.33 8.76 2.52
N ARG A 164 -17.40 8.31 3.37
CA ARG A 164 -17.31 8.75 4.76
C ARG A 164 -16.97 10.24 4.86
N THR A 165 -17.39 10.89 5.93
CA THR A 165 -16.98 12.26 6.29
C THR A 165 -15.84 12.27 7.30
N SER A 166 -15.53 11.11 7.90
CA SER A 166 -14.41 10.87 8.82
C SER A 166 -13.22 10.21 8.11
N LEU A 167 -12.03 10.37 8.66
CA LEU A 167 -10.90 9.49 8.33
C LEU A 167 -11.13 8.14 8.99
N GLU A 168 -10.91 7.07 8.23
CA GLU A 168 -11.04 5.71 8.72
C GLU A 168 -9.68 5.01 8.68
N ARG A 169 -9.37 4.20 9.70
CA ARG A 169 -8.19 3.34 9.68
C ARG A 169 -8.45 2.09 8.85
N ARG A 170 -7.70 1.92 7.76
CA ARG A 170 -7.94 0.90 6.73
C ARG A 170 -6.64 0.29 6.19
N GLN A 171 -5.77 -0.15 7.11
CA GLN A 171 -4.44 -0.67 6.76
C GLN A 171 -4.50 -1.84 5.77
N ASP A 172 -5.40 -2.80 6.00
CA ASP A 172 -5.49 -4.02 5.18
C ASP A 172 -6.00 -3.70 3.76
N ALA A 173 -7.01 -2.82 3.67
CA ALA A 173 -7.52 -2.36 2.38
C ALA A 173 -6.46 -1.55 1.62
N LEU A 174 -5.72 -0.67 2.32
CA LEU A 174 -4.63 0.10 1.75
C LEU A 174 -3.53 -0.81 1.19
N LEU A 175 -3.14 -1.86 1.92
CA LEU A 175 -2.19 -2.88 1.45
C LEU A 175 -2.69 -3.55 0.17
N GLY A 176 -3.94 -4.02 0.16
CA GLY A 176 -4.52 -4.68 -1.01
C GLY A 176 -4.60 -3.77 -2.24
N VAL A 177 -5.05 -2.53 -2.05
CA VAL A 177 -5.13 -1.53 -3.14
C VAL A 177 -3.73 -1.19 -3.64
N HIS A 178 -2.76 -0.98 -2.74
CA HIS A 178 -1.38 -0.68 -3.12
C HIS A 178 -0.76 -1.82 -3.92
N TYR A 179 -0.92 -3.07 -3.47
CA TYR A 179 -0.41 -4.22 -4.20
C TYR A 179 -0.99 -4.27 -5.62
N GLU A 180 -2.32 -4.27 -5.73
CA GLU A 180 -3.03 -4.47 -6.99
C GLU A 180 -2.87 -3.30 -7.96
N TYR A 181 -3.02 -2.07 -7.48
CA TYR A 181 -3.06 -0.87 -8.32
C TYR A 181 -1.71 -0.16 -8.45
N VAL A 182 -0.73 -0.46 -7.59
CA VAL A 182 0.59 0.19 -7.61
C VAL A 182 1.73 -0.80 -7.85
N GLN A 183 1.82 -1.90 -7.11
CA GLN A 183 2.97 -2.83 -7.20
C GLN A 183 2.93 -3.72 -8.43
N SER A 184 1.77 -4.31 -8.75
CA SER A 184 1.68 -5.26 -9.85
C SER A 184 2.10 -4.63 -11.20
N PRO A 185 2.73 -5.35 -12.13
CA PRO A 185 2.94 -4.84 -13.48
C PRO A 185 1.57 -4.64 -14.18
N PRO A 186 1.40 -3.60 -15.01
CA PRO A 186 0.27 -3.58 -15.94
C PRO A 186 0.44 -4.76 -16.91
N ASP A 187 -0.66 -5.40 -17.31
CA ASP A 187 -0.70 -6.53 -18.25
C ASP A 187 0.47 -6.52 -19.25
N VAL A 188 1.47 -7.34 -18.97
CA VAL A 188 2.40 -7.79 -20.01
C VAL A 188 1.56 -8.69 -20.90
N GLU A 189 1.43 -8.37 -22.18
CA GLU A 189 1.20 -9.40 -23.19
C GLU A 189 2.14 -10.56 -22.85
N THR A 190 1.55 -11.64 -22.33
CA THR A 190 2.18 -12.85 -21.82
C THR A 190 3.31 -13.35 -22.73
N ALA A 191 4.51 -12.84 -22.53
CA ALA A 191 5.74 -13.51 -22.91
C ALA A 191 6.27 -14.17 -21.63
N PRO A 192 6.58 -15.48 -21.67
CA PRO A 192 7.05 -16.20 -20.50
C PRO A 192 8.29 -15.49 -19.95
N VAL A 193 8.29 -15.20 -18.65
CA VAL A 193 9.50 -14.80 -17.94
C VAL A 193 10.42 -16.02 -18.01
N ASP A 194 11.48 -15.90 -18.80
CA ASP A 194 12.54 -16.90 -18.83
C ASP A 194 13.32 -16.80 -17.53
N LEU A 195 12.99 -17.68 -16.58
CA LEU A 195 13.58 -17.75 -15.26
C LEU A 195 15.12 -17.92 -15.34
N GLU A 196 15.67 -18.50 -16.42
CA GLU A 196 17.11 -18.65 -16.61
C GLU A 196 17.81 -17.30 -16.86
N ALA A 197 17.17 -16.37 -17.56
CA ALA A 197 17.77 -15.07 -17.89
C ALA A 197 17.87 -14.12 -16.68
N ALA A 198 16.98 -14.25 -15.70
CA ALA A 198 17.02 -13.49 -14.45
C ALA A 198 18.17 -13.95 -13.54
N VAL A 199 18.50 -15.24 -13.57
CA VAL A 199 19.60 -15.84 -12.80
C VAL A 199 20.97 -15.50 -13.42
N GLU A 200 21.06 -15.42 -14.75
CA GLU A 200 22.30 -14.99 -15.43
C GLU A 200 22.59 -13.48 -15.25
N GLY A 201 21.56 -12.64 -15.09
CA GLY A 201 21.69 -11.20 -14.85
C GLY A 201 22.23 -10.85 -13.46
N ALA A 202 21.89 -11.64 -12.45
CA ALA A 202 22.43 -11.48 -11.08
C ALA A 202 23.91 -11.88 -10.96
N GLY A 203 24.44 -12.65 -11.93
CA GLY A 203 25.84 -13.09 -11.96
C GLY A 203 26.84 -12.09 -12.53
N ARG A 204 26.40 -10.89 -12.97
CA ARG A 204 27.30 -9.88 -13.56
C ARG A 204 26.98 -8.47 -13.09
N SER A 205 27.53 -8.11 -11.93
CA SER A 205 27.99 -6.73 -11.70
C SER A 205 29.35 -6.73 -11.03
N ASP A 206 30.27 -6.08 -11.73
CA ASP A 206 31.69 -5.90 -11.48
C ASP A 206 32.06 -5.57 -10.02
N SER A 207 33.02 -6.35 -9.53
CA SER A 207 33.94 -5.96 -8.48
C SER A 207 34.82 -4.80 -8.97
N SER A 208 34.63 -3.61 -8.44
CA SER A 208 35.64 -2.56 -8.51
C SER A 208 35.92 -1.99 -7.12
N ALA A 209 36.94 -2.53 -6.44
CA ALA A 209 37.80 -1.75 -5.56
C ALA A 209 39.07 -2.51 -5.15
N ASP A 210 40.19 -1.83 -5.38
CA ASP A 210 41.47 -1.86 -4.67
C ASP A 210 42.48 -3.00 -4.88
N GLU A 211 43.42 -2.70 -5.79
CA GLU A 211 44.81 -3.10 -5.71
C GLU A 211 45.47 -2.64 -4.40
N ARG A 212 45.91 -3.58 -3.56
CA ARG A 212 47.12 -3.43 -2.74
C ARG A 212 47.63 -4.77 -2.17
N GLY A 213 48.66 -5.31 -2.84
CA GLY A 213 49.88 -5.79 -2.17
C GLY A 213 49.95 -7.24 -1.63
N GLN A 214 50.86 -8.00 -2.25
CA GLN A 214 51.82 -8.96 -1.66
C GLN A 214 51.49 -10.47 -1.61
N GLN A 215 51.99 -11.15 -2.66
CA GLN A 215 52.96 -12.26 -2.68
C GLN A 215 52.70 -13.60 -1.95
N ALA A 216 52.63 -14.64 -2.82
CA ALA A 216 53.47 -15.86 -2.87
C ALA A 216 52.90 -17.17 -2.28
N GLY A 217 52.84 -18.21 -3.14
CA GLY A 217 52.81 -19.62 -2.73
C GLY A 217 52.09 -20.56 -3.71
N GLU A 218 52.85 -21.21 -4.58
CA GLU A 218 52.44 -22.21 -5.61
C GLU A 218 52.23 -23.65 -5.02
N PRO A 219 51.87 -24.69 -5.82
CA PRO A 219 50.73 -25.59 -5.57
C PRO A 219 51.10 -27.08 -5.31
N ALA A 220 50.10 -27.96 -5.04
CA ALA A 220 50.11 -29.38 -5.48
C ALA A 220 48.82 -30.18 -5.16
N ALA A 221 48.22 -30.70 -6.24
CA ALA A 221 47.57 -32.00 -6.53
C ALA A 221 47.00 -32.94 -5.43
N GLY A 222 45.84 -33.53 -5.73
CA GLY A 222 45.38 -34.84 -5.22
C GLY A 222 43.93 -35.18 -5.61
N GLU A 223 43.76 -36.28 -6.36
CA GLU A 223 42.54 -36.80 -7.00
C GLU A 223 41.49 -37.39 -6.04
N THR A 224 40.19 -37.40 -6.41
CA THR A 224 39.34 -38.58 -6.73
C THR A 224 37.83 -38.24 -6.63
N ALA A 225 37.06 -38.88 -7.50
CA ALA A 225 35.61 -38.71 -7.69
C ALA A 225 34.78 -39.54 -6.69
N ASP A 226 33.59 -39.04 -6.35
CA ASP A 226 32.42 -39.90 -6.14
C ASP A 226 31.11 -39.11 -6.40
N GLU A 227 30.19 -39.76 -7.11
CA GLU A 227 28.85 -39.27 -7.45
C GLU A 227 27.92 -39.49 -6.26
N THR A 228 27.19 -38.47 -5.80
CA THR A 228 25.85 -38.63 -5.20
C THR A 228 25.14 -37.28 -5.17
N GLY A 229 23.82 -37.31 -5.34
CA GLY A 229 22.99 -36.18 -5.80
C GLY A 229 23.07 -34.91 -4.96
N THR A 230 23.08 -33.79 -5.70
CA THR A 230 22.89 -32.44 -5.17
C THR A 230 21.47 -32.29 -4.66
N SER A 231 21.32 -32.43 -3.35
CA SER A 231 20.37 -31.62 -2.59
C SER A 231 20.78 -30.17 -2.81
N GLU A 232 20.00 -29.40 -3.58
CA GLU A 232 20.15 -27.96 -3.62
C GLU A 232 19.82 -27.45 -2.22
N THR A 233 20.89 -27.12 -1.51
CA THR A 233 20.88 -26.55 -0.16
C THR A 233 20.18 -25.21 -0.21
N ALA A 234 19.09 -25.08 0.54
CA ALA A 234 18.52 -23.80 0.90
C ALA A 234 19.62 -22.89 1.43
N THR A 235 19.67 -21.67 0.90
CA THR A 235 20.65 -20.67 1.32
C THR A 235 20.06 -19.98 2.54
N ALA A 236 20.58 -20.27 3.73
CA ALA A 236 20.17 -19.61 4.96
C ALA A 236 20.20 -18.08 4.79
N LEU A 237 19.16 -17.40 5.30
CA LEU A 237 19.07 -15.94 5.38
C LEU A 237 20.34 -15.40 6.04
N GLY A 238 21.25 -14.87 5.22
CA GLY A 238 22.52 -14.35 5.68
C GLY A 238 22.36 -13.15 6.61
N SER A 239 23.46 -12.81 7.29
CA SER A 239 23.60 -11.76 8.31
C SER A 239 23.21 -10.33 7.87
N ASP A 240 22.77 -10.16 6.63
CA ASP A 240 22.46 -8.86 6.00
C ASP A 240 20.95 -8.55 5.97
N SER A 241 20.09 -9.43 6.52
CA SER A 241 18.65 -9.13 6.66
C SER A 241 18.37 -8.18 7.85
N GLY A 242 17.42 -7.24 7.67
CA GLY A 242 17.00 -6.31 8.74
C GLY A 242 16.41 -7.00 9.97
N LEU A 243 15.90 -8.23 9.80
CA LEU A 243 15.43 -9.09 10.88
C LEU A 243 16.59 -9.70 11.68
N TYR A 244 17.67 -10.16 11.03
CA TYR A 244 18.88 -10.62 11.71
C TYR A 244 19.55 -9.49 12.49
N ALA A 245 19.65 -8.31 11.88
CA ALA A 245 20.26 -7.12 12.48
C ALA A 245 19.58 -6.66 13.79
N ARG A 246 18.28 -6.97 13.98
CA ARG A 246 17.51 -6.54 15.16
C ARG A 246 17.27 -7.65 16.18
N TYR A 247 17.08 -8.90 15.75
CA TYR A 247 16.66 -9.99 16.63
C TYR A 247 17.74 -11.05 16.88
N GLY A 248 18.81 -11.10 16.07
CA GLY A 248 19.96 -11.98 16.29
C GLY A 248 19.63 -13.48 16.29
N LEU A 249 18.55 -13.88 15.61
CA LEU A 249 18.10 -15.26 15.48
C LEU A 249 18.25 -15.67 14.01
N ASP A 250 18.95 -16.78 13.78
CA ASP A 250 18.92 -17.49 12.51
C ASP A 250 17.51 -18.06 12.32
N TYR A 251 16.79 -17.59 11.31
CA TYR A 251 15.52 -18.19 10.93
C TYR A 251 15.77 -19.53 10.24
N PRO A 252 14.90 -20.53 10.43
CA PRO A 252 14.97 -21.76 9.65
C PRO A 252 14.84 -21.45 8.16
N ASP A 253 15.47 -22.27 7.32
CA ASP A 253 15.41 -22.15 5.86
C ASP A 253 13.96 -21.99 5.39
N ILE A 254 13.66 -20.87 4.75
CA ILE A 254 12.33 -20.57 4.21
C ILE A 254 12.30 -21.13 2.79
N GLU A 255 11.55 -22.20 2.58
CA GLU A 255 11.47 -22.90 1.28
C GLU A 255 10.60 -22.16 0.24
N ASP A 256 9.92 -21.08 0.65
CA ASP A 256 9.01 -20.29 -0.20
C ASP A 256 9.65 -18.93 -0.60
N PRO A 257 10.01 -18.72 -1.88
CA PRO A 257 10.63 -17.49 -2.36
C PRO A 257 9.73 -16.24 -2.25
N GLY A 258 8.41 -16.41 -2.28
CA GLY A 258 7.44 -15.33 -2.10
C GLY A 258 7.39 -14.86 -0.65
N LEU A 259 7.44 -15.80 0.29
CA LEU A 259 7.52 -15.53 1.72
C LEU A 259 8.84 -14.87 2.11
N GLU A 260 9.95 -15.33 1.52
CA GLU A 260 11.28 -14.73 1.71
C GLU A 260 11.30 -13.26 1.21
N ALA A 261 10.78 -13.01 0.01
CA ALA A 261 10.67 -11.65 -0.54
C ALA A 261 9.77 -10.73 0.33
N ALA A 262 8.65 -11.25 0.84
CA ALA A 262 7.77 -10.53 1.74
C ALA A 262 8.47 -10.16 3.06
N LEU A 263 9.22 -11.10 3.65
CA LEU A 263 9.97 -10.88 4.89
C LEU A 263 11.11 -9.87 4.73
N HIS A 264 11.79 -9.86 3.58
CA HIS A 264 12.80 -8.85 3.26
C HIS A 264 12.22 -7.45 3.02
N GLY A 265 10.95 -7.35 2.65
CA GLY A 265 10.24 -6.09 2.45
C GLY A 265 9.66 -5.47 3.73
N LEU A 266 9.59 -6.21 4.84
CA LEU A 266 8.99 -5.71 6.08
C LEU A 266 9.94 -4.77 6.83
N SER A 267 9.51 -3.51 7.02
CA SER A 267 10.20 -2.61 7.94
C SER A 267 10.03 -3.11 9.38
N PRO A 268 11.11 -3.26 10.17
CA PRO A 268 11.00 -3.64 11.58
C PRO A 268 10.20 -2.65 12.45
N SER A 269 9.89 -1.46 11.96
CA SER A 269 9.01 -0.48 12.63
C SER A 269 7.52 -0.78 12.46
N ALA A 270 7.14 -1.53 11.42
CA ALA A 270 5.74 -1.88 11.14
C ALA A 270 5.22 -3.03 12.02
N LEU A 271 6.13 -3.68 12.77
CA LEU A 271 5.77 -4.78 13.65
C LEU A 271 5.30 -4.25 15.02
N PRO A 272 4.21 -4.82 15.59
CA PRO A 272 3.72 -4.43 16.91
C PRO A 272 4.82 -4.59 17.97
N SER A 273 4.82 -3.70 18.96
CA SER A 273 5.68 -3.83 20.14
C SER A 273 4.82 -3.81 21.40
N PRO A 274 4.75 -4.92 22.16
CA PRO A 274 5.47 -6.17 21.95
C PRO A 274 4.97 -6.93 20.71
N LEU A 275 5.86 -7.76 20.14
CA LEU A 275 5.46 -8.68 19.08
C LEU A 275 4.39 -9.62 19.63
N PRO A 276 3.33 -9.90 18.85
CA PRO A 276 2.45 -11.00 19.18
C PRO A 276 3.27 -12.30 19.22
N THR A 277 3.08 -13.07 20.28
CA THR A 277 3.75 -14.35 20.52
C THR A 277 2.80 -15.53 20.45
N SER A 278 1.51 -15.25 20.35
CA SER A 278 0.41 -16.21 20.27
C SER A 278 -0.66 -15.74 19.28
N MET A 279 -1.49 -16.67 18.82
CA MET A 279 -2.67 -16.33 18.01
C MET A 279 -3.65 -15.45 18.78
N ASP A 280 -3.73 -15.60 20.10
CA ASP A 280 -4.56 -14.76 20.97
C ASP A 280 -4.13 -13.29 20.94
N ASP A 281 -2.83 -13.01 20.70
CA ASP A 281 -2.31 -11.64 20.63
C ASP A 281 -2.73 -10.90 19.36
N ILE A 282 -3.16 -11.64 18.32
CA ILE A 282 -3.63 -11.09 17.04
C ILE A 282 -5.13 -11.31 16.81
N ALA A 283 -5.80 -12.04 17.70
CA ALA A 283 -7.21 -12.34 17.57
C ALA A 283 -8.05 -11.07 17.68
N GLY A 284 -8.92 -10.86 16.70
CA GLY A 284 -9.91 -9.79 16.72
C GLY A 284 -11.08 -10.08 17.67
N PRO A 285 -12.01 -9.12 17.84
CA PRO A 285 -13.12 -9.25 18.78
C PRO A 285 -14.12 -10.37 18.44
N GLY A 286 -14.04 -10.95 17.25
CA GLY A 286 -15.02 -11.93 16.77
C GLY A 286 -16.36 -11.28 16.39
N VAL A 287 -17.31 -12.11 15.98
CA VAL A 287 -18.69 -11.71 15.68
C VAL A 287 -19.69 -12.66 16.33
N ASP A 288 -20.78 -12.11 16.88
CA ASP A 288 -21.88 -12.86 17.50
C ASP A 288 -22.92 -13.30 16.45
N LEU A 289 -22.43 -13.98 15.42
CA LEU A 289 -23.20 -14.61 14.36
C LEU A 289 -22.67 -16.04 14.19
N ASP A 290 -23.52 -16.97 13.76
CA ASP A 290 -23.07 -18.30 13.36
C ASP A 290 -22.40 -18.26 11.97
N ASP A 291 -21.62 -19.29 11.68
CA ASP A 291 -20.76 -19.35 10.49
C ASP A 291 -21.59 -19.31 9.18
N GLU A 292 -22.80 -19.88 9.19
CA GLU A 292 -23.75 -19.85 8.06
C GLU A 292 -24.23 -18.41 7.81
N THR A 293 -24.68 -17.73 8.86
CA THR A 293 -25.14 -16.32 8.79
C THR A 293 -24.00 -15.37 8.39
N VAL A 294 -22.78 -15.61 8.86
CA VAL A 294 -21.59 -14.85 8.46
C VAL A 294 -21.33 -14.98 6.96
N LEU A 295 -21.37 -16.20 6.42
CA LEU A 295 -21.18 -16.45 5.00
C LEU A 295 -22.32 -15.88 4.16
N GLU A 296 -23.58 -16.01 4.59
CA GLU A 296 -24.72 -15.39 3.92
C GLU A 296 -24.55 -13.87 3.81
N CYS A 297 -24.19 -13.21 4.92
CA CYS A 297 -23.95 -11.77 4.91
C CYS A 297 -22.75 -11.39 4.04
N ALA A 298 -21.71 -12.23 4.01
CA ALA A 298 -20.54 -12.03 3.16
C ALA A 298 -20.88 -12.15 1.67
N MET A 299 -21.68 -13.15 1.30
CA MET A 299 -22.14 -13.41 -0.06
C MET A 299 -23.21 -12.42 -0.53
N ASP A 300 -23.99 -11.83 0.37
CA ASP A 300 -24.94 -10.74 0.05
C ASP A 300 -24.28 -9.36 -0.03
N SER A 301 -22.99 -9.27 0.31
CA SER A 301 -22.25 -8.01 0.28
C SER A 301 -21.92 -7.55 -1.15
N LYS A 302 -21.42 -6.31 -1.29
CA LYS A 302 -20.95 -5.78 -2.58
C LYS A 302 -19.86 -6.65 -3.23
N SER A 303 -19.04 -7.33 -2.41
CA SER A 303 -17.99 -8.24 -2.86
C SER A 303 -18.47 -9.70 -2.92
N GLY A 304 -19.77 -9.93 -2.72
CA GLY A 304 -20.39 -11.23 -2.55
C GLY A 304 -20.07 -12.22 -3.65
N ASP A 305 -20.17 -11.82 -4.92
CA ASP A 305 -19.85 -12.66 -6.07
C ASP A 305 -18.39 -13.17 -6.06
N VAL A 306 -17.46 -12.34 -5.59
CA VAL A 306 -16.03 -12.70 -5.48
C VAL A 306 -15.80 -13.62 -4.29
N ILE A 307 -16.41 -13.30 -3.15
CA ILE A 307 -16.32 -14.10 -1.92
C ILE A 307 -16.89 -15.50 -2.18
N GLU A 308 -18.07 -15.60 -2.78
CA GLU A 308 -18.70 -16.87 -3.15
C GLU A 308 -17.81 -17.67 -4.10
N ALA A 309 -17.29 -17.05 -5.16
CA ALA A 309 -16.43 -17.73 -6.11
C ALA A 309 -15.11 -18.24 -5.49
N LEU A 310 -14.51 -17.48 -4.57
CA LEU A 310 -13.34 -17.90 -3.80
C LEU A 310 -13.68 -19.05 -2.86
N TYR A 311 -14.78 -18.91 -2.11
CA TYR A 311 -15.22 -19.90 -1.14
C TYR A 311 -15.59 -21.23 -1.80
N ASP A 312 -16.18 -21.19 -2.99
CA ASP A 312 -16.49 -22.37 -3.81
C ASP A 312 -15.25 -23.03 -4.44
N GLY A 313 -14.08 -22.38 -4.36
CA GLY A 313 -12.86 -22.87 -5.00
C GLY A 313 -12.95 -22.84 -6.53
N ARG A 314 -13.60 -21.81 -7.10
CA ARG A 314 -13.73 -21.68 -8.56
C ARG A 314 -12.37 -21.33 -9.17
N SER A 315 -11.71 -22.34 -9.74
CA SER A 315 -10.34 -22.20 -10.23
C SER A 315 -10.19 -21.15 -11.32
N GLU A 316 -11.26 -20.73 -12.01
CA GLU A 316 -11.22 -19.62 -12.97
C GLU A 316 -10.67 -18.32 -12.35
N LEU A 317 -10.79 -18.19 -11.03
CA LEU A 317 -10.22 -17.07 -10.27
C LEU A 317 -8.69 -17.08 -10.22
N TRP A 318 -7.99 -18.20 -10.47
CA TRP A 318 -6.52 -18.27 -10.44
C TRP A 318 -5.84 -19.19 -11.49
N SER A 319 -6.62 -19.82 -12.37
CA SER A 319 -6.10 -20.75 -13.41
C SER A 319 -6.36 -20.27 -14.83
N GLY A 320 -7.04 -19.13 -14.99
CA GLY A 320 -7.35 -18.49 -16.27
C GLY A 320 -6.29 -17.47 -16.70
N ARG A 321 -6.23 -17.18 -18.01
CA ARG A 321 -5.34 -16.13 -18.53
C ARG A 321 -5.69 -14.74 -18.01
N ASP A 322 -6.99 -14.51 -17.78
CA ASP A 322 -7.55 -13.26 -17.26
C ASP A 322 -8.09 -13.47 -15.84
N SER A 323 -7.44 -14.34 -15.05
CA SER A 323 -7.90 -14.68 -13.71
C SER A 323 -7.69 -13.51 -12.74
N ARG A 324 -8.62 -13.36 -11.78
CA ARG A 324 -8.56 -12.29 -10.77
C ARG A 324 -7.30 -12.37 -9.91
N TYR A 325 -6.87 -13.58 -9.57
CA TYR A 325 -5.69 -13.87 -8.78
C TYR A 325 -4.58 -14.47 -9.67
N PRO A 326 -3.30 -14.10 -9.47
CA PRO A 326 -2.19 -14.63 -10.25
C PRO A 326 -1.92 -16.13 -10.04
N SER A 327 -2.17 -16.63 -8.84
CA SER A 327 -2.06 -18.05 -8.51
C SER A 327 -3.03 -18.44 -7.40
N GLN A 328 -3.08 -19.75 -7.12
CA GLN A 328 -3.90 -20.30 -6.05
C GLN A 328 -3.55 -19.69 -4.70
N SER A 329 -2.27 -19.45 -4.41
CA SER A 329 -1.83 -18.90 -3.14
C SER A 329 -2.31 -17.45 -2.92
N GLU A 330 -2.38 -16.64 -3.98
CA GLU A 330 -2.99 -15.31 -3.88
C GLU A 330 -4.51 -15.37 -3.74
N ALA A 331 -5.18 -16.36 -4.32
CA ALA A 331 -6.60 -16.60 -4.11
C ALA A 331 -6.87 -17.05 -2.65
N ASP A 332 -6.02 -17.91 -2.11
CA ASP A 332 -6.05 -18.34 -0.70
C ASP A 332 -5.93 -17.13 0.23
N MET A 333 -4.95 -16.26 -0.02
CA MET A 333 -4.78 -15.02 0.74
C MET A 333 -5.97 -14.07 0.57
N GLY A 334 -6.50 -13.95 -0.65
CA GLY A 334 -7.70 -13.18 -0.94
C GLY A 334 -8.90 -13.62 -0.11
N LEU A 335 -9.14 -14.93 0.00
CA LEU A 335 -10.21 -15.46 0.85
C LEU A 335 -9.93 -15.19 2.33
N CYS A 336 -8.69 -15.38 2.80
CA CYS A 336 -8.29 -15.07 4.18
C CYS A 336 -8.57 -13.61 4.55
N PHE A 337 -8.36 -12.65 3.65
CA PHE A 337 -8.69 -11.24 3.90
C PHE A 337 -10.19 -11.01 4.09
N TYR A 338 -11.03 -11.60 3.23
CA TYR A 338 -12.48 -11.49 3.39
C TYR A 338 -12.95 -12.15 4.68
N LEU A 339 -12.43 -13.34 5.00
CA LEU A 339 -12.76 -14.04 6.25
C LEU A 339 -12.33 -13.22 7.47
N ALA A 340 -11.14 -12.62 7.48
CA ALA A 340 -10.69 -11.77 8.58
C ALA A 340 -11.67 -10.63 8.88
N PHE A 341 -12.21 -9.97 7.85
CA PHE A 341 -13.22 -8.93 8.01
C PHE A 341 -14.53 -9.51 8.59
N TRP A 342 -15.07 -10.55 7.95
CA TRP A 342 -16.40 -11.07 8.27
C TRP A 342 -16.47 -11.84 9.59
N THR A 343 -15.36 -12.43 10.03
CA THR A 343 -15.28 -13.10 11.34
C THR A 343 -14.88 -12.15 12.46
N GLY A 344 -14.60 -10.88 12.16
CA GLY A 344 -14.07 -9.94 13.14
C GLY A 344 -12.68 -10.34 13.64
N GLY A 345 -11.87 -10.93 12.77
CA GLY A 345 -10.49 -11.34 13.06
C GLY A 345 -10.34 -12.54 13.99
N ASP A 346 -11.38 -13.36 14.16
CA ASP A 346 -11.29 -14.60 14.94
C ASP A 346 -10.48 -15.66 14.16
N PRO A 347 -9.26 -16.02 14.61
CA PRO A 347 -8.36 -16.89 13.86
C PRO A 347 -8.88 -18.33 13.78
N ASP A 348 -9.54 -18.83 14.82
CA ASP A 348 -10.10 -20.19 14.82
C ASP A 348 -11.27 -20.27 13.84
N ARG A 349 -12.08 -19.20 13.76
CA ARG A 349 -13.19 -19.14 12.81
C ARG A 349 -12.70 -18.96 11.37
N MET A 350 -11.67 -18.16 11.15
CA MET A 350 -11.03 -18.03 9.84
C MET A 350 -10.49 -19.38 9.35
N ASP A 351 -9.74 -20.10 10.19
CA ASP A 351 -9.19 -21.42 9.83
C ASP A 351 -10.30 -22.42 9.51
N ARG A 352 -11.36 -22.50 10.32
CA ARG A 352 -12.51 -23.38 10.05
C ARG A 352 -13.19 -23.06 8.72
N LEU A 353 -13.52 -21.79 8.48
CA LEU A 353 -14.20 -21.36 7.25
C LEU A 353 -13.32 -21.57 6.02
N PHE A 354 -12.01 -21.33 6.13
CA PHE A 354 -11.07 -21.58 5.05
C PHE A 354 -10.95 -23.08 4.74
N ARG A 355 -10.90 -23.95 5.76
CA ARG A 355 -10.89 -25.41 5.59
C ARG A 355 -12.15 -25.96 4.93
N ASP A 356 -13.28 -25.32 5.18
CA ASP A 356 -14.56 -25.69 4.57
C ASP A 356 -14.71 -25.19 3.13
N SER A 357 -13.82 -24.30 2.67
CA SER A 357 -13.82 -23.76 1.31
C SER A 357 -13.27 -24.75 0.27
N GLY A 358 -13.67 -24.56 -0.99
CA GLY A 358 -13.19 -25.33 -2.13
C GLY A 358 -11.71 -25.06 -2.48
N LEU A 359 -11.08 -24.06 -1.87
CA LEU A 359 -9.64 -23.79 -2.02
C LEU A 359 -8.78 -24.83 -1.29
N MET A 360 -9.31 -25.46 -0.24
CA MET A 360 -8.63 -26.54 0.47
C MET A 360 -8.93 -27.92 -0.16
N GLY A 361 -8.56 -28.10 -1.44
CA GLY A 361 -8.68 -29.37 -2.17
C GLY A 361 -7.63 -30.43 -1.76
N PRO A 362 -7.86 -31.73 -2.03
CA PRO A 362 -6.99 -32.81 -1.54
C PRO A 362 -5.58 -32.69 -2.12
N VAL A 363 -4.57 -32.77 -1.24
CA VAL A 363 -3.15 -32.85 -1.63
C VAL A 363 -2.97 -33.94 -2.67
N GLN A 364 -2.86 -33.59 -3.95
CA GLN A 364 -2.41 -34.51 -4.98
C GLN A 364 -0.89 -34.63 -4.83
N ILE A 365 -0.47 -35.61 -4.03
CA ILE A 365 0.90 -36.11 -4.06
C ILE A 365 1.08 -36.76 -5.43
N SER A 366 1.77 -36.09 -6.36
CA SER A 366 2.23 -36.66 -7.63
C SER A 366 3.60 -37.30 -7.49
#